data_AF-A0A6B0RC06-F1
#
_entry.id   AF-A0A6B0RC06-F1
#
_cell.length_a   1.000
_cell.length_b   1.000
_cell.length_c   1.000
_cell.angle_alpha   90.00
_cell.angle_beta   90.00
_cell.angle_gamma   90.00
#
_symmetry.space_group_name_H-M   'P 1'
#
loop_
_entity.id
_entity.type
_entity.pdbx_description
1 polymer ?
#
loop_
_entity_poly.entity_id
_entity_poly.type
_entity_poly.pdbx_seq_one_letter_code
_entity_poly.pdbx_strand_id
1 'polypeptide(L)'
;MGRLRGPKAVPLVLVGTKADLDAQRQVLTAQGRALAREWRCPFLEVTAKSKLMVDQVFTQVVREMEALAPPEEVVPAVPTNAQETWPSERFIG
;
A
#
# COMPACT_ATOMS: atom_id res chain seq x y z
N MET A 1 -6.38 -24.02 11.66
CA MET A 1 -5.38 -23.18 12.35
C MET A 1 -4.83 -22.17 11.35
N GLY A 2 -5.35 -20.93 11.33
CA GLY A 2 -4.94 -19.93 10.34
C GLY A 2 -3.51 -19.48 10.61
N ARG A 3 -2.62 -19.61 9.62
CA ARG A 3 -1.23 -19.16 9.70
C ARG A 3 -1.25 -17.63 9.81
N LEU A 4 -1.10 -17.10 11.02
CA LEU A 4 -0.77 -15.70 11.25
C LEU A 4 0.60 -15.49 10.60
N ARG A 5 0.59 -14.94 9.38
CA ARG A 5 1.81 -14.57 8.66
C ARG A 5 2.57 -13.61 9.57
N GLY A 6 3.89 -13.79 9.72
CA GLY A 6 4.76 -12.91 10.52
C GLY A 6 4.60 -11.44 10.15
N PRO A 7 5.27 -10.50 10.85
CA PRO A 7 5.04 -9.07 10.65
C PRO A 7 5.27 -8.71 9.17
N LYS A 8 4.17 -8.58 8.42
CA LYS A 8 4.20 -8.05 7.07
C LYS A 8 4.63 -6.60 7.21
N ALA A 9 5.61 -6.18 6.42
CA ALA A 9 5.93 -4.77 6.29
C ALA A 9 4.63 -3.98 6.06
N VAL A 10 4.43 -2.92 6.84
CA VAL A 10 3.24 -2.09 6.77
C VAL A 10 3.56 -0.90 5.86
N PRO A 11 2.74 -0.63 4.83
CA PRO A 11 2.88 0.58 4.01
C PRO A 11 2.78 1.82 4.90
N LEU A 12 3.78 2.69 4.81
CA LEU A 12 3.88 3.88 5.65
C LEU A 12 4.19 5.10 4.80
N VAL A 13 3.52 6.22 5.06
CA VAL A 13 3.82 7.53 4.47
C VAL A 13 3.74 8.57 5.59
N LEU A 14 4.79 9.39 5.74
CA LEU A 14 4.79 10.49 6.69
C LEU A 14 4.17 11.73 6.04
N VAL A 15 3.18 12.34 6.69
CA VAL A 15 2.45 13.49 6.14
C VAL A 15 2.51 14.68 7.10
N GLY A 16 3.18 15.75 6.68
CA GLY A 16 3.09 17.06 7.33
C GLY A 16 1.82 17.77 6.89
N THR A 17 0.85 17.94 7.78
CA THR A 17 -0.43 18.61 7.46
C THR A 17 -0.38 20.11 7.76
N LYS A 18 -1.36 20.86 7.22
CA LYS A 18 -1.51 22.31 7.42
C LYS A 18 -0.35 23.13 6.84
N ALA A 19 0.21 22.70 5.71
CA ALA A 19 1.33 23.38 5.05
C ALA A 19 1.03 24.85 4.65
N ASP A 20 -0.25 25.24 4.60
CA ASP A 20 -0.69 26.63 4.36
C ASP A 20 -0.43 27.57 5.55
N LEU A 21 -0.19 27.06 6.76
CA LEU A 21 0.05 27.87 7.96
C LEU A 21 1.55 28.13 8.18
N ASP A 22 2.25 28.64 7.17
CA ASP A 22 3.71 28.78 7.21
C ASP A 22 4.20 29.72 8.34
N ALA A 23 3.46 30.79 8.62
CA ALA A 23 3.75 31.70 9.73
C ALA A 23 3.67 31.04 11.12
N GLN A 24 2.95 29.93 11.24
CA GLN A 24 2.82 29.16 12.50
C GLN A 24 3.67 27.88 12.48
N ARG A 25 4.53 27.71 11.47
CA ARG A 25 5.33 26.50 11.29
C ARG A 25 6.22 26.23 12.50
N GLN A 26 6.02 25.06 13.10
CA GLN A 26 6.85 24.57 14.22
C GLN A 26 7.82 23.47 13.79
N VAL A 27 7.59 22.86 12.62
CA VAL A 27 8.43 21.79 12.08
C VAL A 27 8.91 22.21 10.70
N LEU A 28 10.24 22.26 10.54
CA LEU A 28 10.86 22.53 9.25
C LEU A 28 10.66 21.33 8.32
N THR A 29 10.44 21.60 7.04
CA THR A 29 10.34 20.54 6.03
C THR A 29 11.58 19.63 6.01
N ALA A 30 12.77 20.17 6.33
CA ALA A 30 14.00 19.39 6.45
C ALA A 30 13.94 18.36 7.59
N GLN A 31 13.32 18.68 8.72
CA GLN A 31 13.16 17.76 9.86
C GLN A 31 12.19 16.63 9.50
N GLY A 32 11.07 16.94 8.85
CA GLY A 32 10.13 15.93 8.35
C GLY A 32 10.79 14.98 7.34
N ARG A 33 11.59 15.53 6.40
CA ARG A 33 12.38 14.72 5.47
C ARG A 33 13.43 13.84 6.16
N ALA A 34 14.11 14.36 7.18
CA ALA A 34 15.08 13.58 7.93
C ALA A 34 14.42 12.40 8.65
N LEU A 35 13.29 12.63 9.31
CA LEU A 35 12.52 11.59 10.01
C LEU A 35 12.00 10.52 9.03
N ALA A 36 11.46 10.92 7.88
CA ALA A 36 10.99 9.98 6.87
C ALA A 36 12.11 9.09 6.31
N ARG A 37 13.32 9.63 6.15
CA ARG A 37 14.52 8.84 5.78
C ARG A 37 14.89 7.82 6.85
N GLU A 38 14.83 8.21 8.12
CA GLU A 38 15.08 7.30 9.25
C GLU A 38 14.07 6.15 9.27
N TRP A 39 12.79 6.47 9.04
CA TRP A 39 11.70 5.48 8.98
C TRP A 39 11.59 4.73 7.66
N ARG A 40 12.41 5.11 6.66
CA ARG A 40 12.42 4.56 5.30
C ARG A 40 11.04 4.62 4.63
N CYS A 41 10.36 5.76 4.76
CA CYS A 41 9.07 6.01 4.14
C CYS A 41 9.06 7.33 3.33
N PRO A 42 8.11 7.51 2.42
CA PRO A 42 7.90 8.79 1.73
C PRO A 42 7.45 9.90 2.70
N PHE A 43 7.74 11.15 2.33
CA PHE A 43 7.28 12.34 3.03
C PHE A 43 6.52 13.28 2.10
N LEU A 44 5.35 13.72 2.52
CA LEU A 44 4.52 14.71 1.81
C LEU A 44 4.13 15.85 2.77
N GLU A 45 4.14 17.09 2.28
CA GLU A 45 3.49 18.21 2.97
C GLU A 45 2.21 18.59 2.24
N VAL A 46 1.09 18.66 2.96
CA VAL A 46 -0.22 18.91 2.37
C VAL A 46 -1.01 19.96 3.14
N THR A 47 -1.87 20.67 2.42
CA THR A 47 -3.00 21.36 3.04
C THR A 47 -4.26 20.51 2.85
N ALA A 48 -4.96 20.23 3.95
CA ALA A 48 -6.23 19.49 3.90
C ALA A 48 -7.35 20.28 3.20
N LYS A 49 -7.14 21.57 2.95
CA LYS A 49 -8.04 22.42 2.16
C LYS A 49 -8.03 22.06 0.68
N SER A 50 -6.98 21.38 0.20
CA SER A 50 -6.83 20.98 -1.21
C SER A 50 -7.14 19.50 -1.39
N LYS A 51 -8.30 19.20 -1.99
CA LYS A 51 -8.71 17.82 -2.32
C LYS A 51 -7.66 17.07 -3.14
N LEU A 52 -7.02 17.75 -4.10
CA LEU A 52 -5.97 17.16 -4.94
C LEU A 52 -4.77 16.66 -4.14
N MET A 53 -4.36 17.37 -3.08
CA MET A 53 -3.24 16.94 -2.25
C MET A 53 -3.61 15.75 -1.37
N VAL A 54 -4.87 15.68 -0.94
CA VAL A 54 -5.40 14.52 -0.21
C VAL A 54 -5.36 13.28 -1.12
N ASP A 55 -5.81 13.41 -2.36
CA ASP A 55 -5.78 12.33 -3.35
C ASP A 55 -4.34 11.84 -3.62
N GLN A 56 -3.36 12.75 -3.63
CA GLN A 56 -1.94 12.40 -3.77
C GLN A 56 -1.41 11.56 -2.60
N VAL A 57 -1.80 11.89 -1.36
CA VAL A 57 -1.40 11.11 -0.17
C VAL A 57 -1.93 9.69 -0.26
N PHE A 58 -3.23 9.53 -0.55
CA PHE A 58 -3.82 8.20 -0.69
C PHE A 58 -3.21 7.41 -1.84
N THR A 59 -2.98 8.07 -2.98
CA THR A 59 -2.27 7.46 -4.12
C THR A 59 -0.88 6.97 -3.72
N GLN A 60 -0.13 7.75 -2.93
CA GLN A 60 1.18 7.33 -2.47
C GLN A 60 1.11 6.11 -1.56
N VAL A 61 0.14 6.05 -0.63
CA VAL A 61 -0.05 4.87 0.23
C VAL A 61 -0.34 3.62 -0.60
N VAL A 62 -1.18 3.72 -1.64
CA VAL A 62 -1.46 2.60 -2.55
C VAL A 62 -0.19 2.12 -3.25
N ARG A 63 0.67 3.04 -3.71
CA ARG A 63 1.97 2.67 -4.31
C ARG A 63 2.87 1.93 -3.33
N GLU A 64 2.92 2.36 -2.06
CA GLU A 64 3.67 1.64 -1.02
C GLU A 64 3.06 0.25 -0.75
N MET A 65 1.73 0.10 -0.82
CA MET A 65 1.05 -1.20 -0.72
C MET A 65 1.45 -2.15 -1.84
N GLU A 66 1.46 -1.65 -3.08
CA GLU A 66 1.86 -2.41 -4.26
C GLU A 66 3.35 -2.80 -4.21
N ALA A 67 4.23 -1.89 -3.78
CA ALA A 67 5.66 -2.15 -3.64
C ALA A 67 5.97 -3.23 -2.58
N LEU A 68 5.12 -3.36 -1.56
CA LEU A 68 5.22 -4.39 -0.53
C LEU A 68 4.47 -5.69 -0.89
N ALA A 69 3.65 -5.68 -1.94
CA ALA A 69 2.98 -6.88 -2.39
C ALA A 69 4.03 -7.90 -2.88
N PRO A 70 3.93 -9.17 -2.48
CA PRO A 70 4.76 -10.19 -3.08
C PRO A 70 4.51 -10.22 -4.60
N PRO A 71 5.53 -10.57 -5.41
CA PRO A 71 5.31 -10.78 -6.84
C PRO A 71 4.14 -11.77 -6.99
N GLU A 72 3.20 -11.41 -7.85
CA GLU A 72 2.02 -12.22 -8.14
C GLU A 72 2.52 -13.64 -8.47
N GLU A 73 2.12 -14.65 -7.67
CA GLU A 73 2.35 -16.03 -8.06
C GLU A 73 1.66 -16.20 -9.41
N VAL A 74 2.45 -16.41 -10.46
CA VAL A 74 1.92 -16.75 -11.79
C VAL A 74 1.13 -18.04 -11.60
N VAL A 75 -0.18 -17.90 -11.36
CA VAL A 75 -1.07 -19.04 -11.36
C VAL A 75 -0.97 -19.62 -12.77
N PRO A 76 -0.50 -20.87 -12.93
CA PRO A 76 -0.46 -21.48 -14.25
C PRO A 76 -1.89 -21.38 -14.80
N ALA A 77 -2.00 -20.77 -15.98
CA ALA A 77 -3.29 -20.56 -16.63
C ALA A 77 -4.07 -21.88 -16.58
N VAL A 78 -5.27 -21.87 -15.99
CA VAL A 78 -6.15 -23.03 -16.01
C VAL A 78 -6.29 -23.41 -17.48
N PRO A 79 -5.91 -24.63 -17.89
CA PRO A 79 -6.09 -25.06 -19.27
C PRO A 79 -7.57 -24.85 -19.64
N THR A 80 -7.83 -24.08 -20.69
CA THR A 80 -9.19 -23.72 -21.15
C THR A 80 -10.04 -24.95 -21.52
N ASN A 81 -9.43 -26.13 -21.61
CA ASN A 81 -10.06 -27.43 -21.76
C ASN A 81 -10.34 -28.10 -20.39
N ALA A 82 -11.11 -27.44 -19.53
CA ALA A 82 -11.60 -28.01 -18.26
C ALA A 82 -12.75 -29.04 -18.44
N GLN A 83 -12.83 -29.72 -19.59
CA GLN A 83 -13.87 -30.70 -19.88
C GLN A 83 -13.42 -32.16 -19.73
N GLU A 84 -12.13 -32.46 -19.54
CA GLU A 84 -11.65 -33.86 -19.52
C GLU A 84 -11.09 -34.34 -18.17
N THR A 85 -11.01 -33.51 -17.13
CA THR A 85 -10.33 -33.88 -15.87
C THR A 85 -11.26 -34.25 -14.71
N TRP A 86 -12.57 -34.38 -14.95
CA TRP A 86 -13.53 -34.78 -13.91
C TRP A 86 -13.89 -36.25 -14.08
N PRO A 87 -13.37 -37.18 -13.25
CA PRO A 87 -13.84 -38.56 -13.27
C PRO A 87 -15.30 -38.59 -12.82
N SER A 88 -16.14 -39.25 -13.61
CA SER A 88 -17.59 -39.40 -13.42
C SER A 88 -18.00 -40.10 -12.11
N GLU A 89 -17.04 -40.57 -11.31
CA GLU A 89 -17.27 -41.41 -10.13
C GLU A 89 -17.48 -40.63 -8.82
N ARG A 90 -17.53 -39.29 -8.85
CA ARG A 90 -17.71 -38.45 -7.65
C ARG A 90 -19.08 -37.79 -7.49
N PHE A 91 -20.09 -38.19 -8.26
CA PHE A 91 -21.48 -37.86 -7.92
C PHE A 91 -22.01 -38.84 -6.87
N ILE A 92 -21.85 -38.47 -5.60
CA ILE A 92 -22.66 -39.03 -4.51
C ILE A 92 -23.90 -38.14 -4.43
N GLY A 93 -25.08 -38.75 -4.59
CA GLY A 93 -26.38 -38.08 -4.50
C GLY A 93 -26.66 -37.47 -3.13
#